data_AF-A0A8E2DW42-F1
#
_entry.id   AF-A0A8E2DW42-F1
#
_cell.length_a   1.000
_cell.length_b   1.000
_cell.length_c   1.000
_cell.angle_alpha   90.00
_cell.angle_beta   90.00
_cell.angle_gamma   90.00
#
_symmetry.space_group_name_H-M   'P 1'
#
loop_
_entity.id
_entity.type
_entity.pdbx_description
1 polymer ?
#
loop_
_entity_poly.entity_id
_entity_poly.type
_entity_poly.pdbx_seq_one_letter_code
_entity_poly.pdbx_strand_id
1 'polypeptide(L)' 'MANLASTYIDQGRWKEAEELDVQVMETRKRVLGEGHPDTLTSMANLASTYSD' A
#
# COMPACT_ATOMS: atom_id res chain seq x y z
N MET A 1 -3.66 1.97 -7.46
CA MET A 1 -2.58 2.02 -6.44
C MET A 1 -2.05 0.62 -6.16
N ALA A 2 -2.91 -0.39 -5.92
CA ALA A 2 -2.47 -1.80 -5.83
C ALA A 2 -1.66 -2.31 -7.05
N ASN A 3 -1.94 -1.79 -8.24
CA ASN A 3 -1.32 -2.31 -9.47
C ASN A 3 0.21 -2.10 -9.56
N LEU A 4 0.76 -1.01 -9.01
CA LEU A 4 2.20 -0.74 -9.14
C LEU A 4 3.03 -1.47 -8.08
N ALA A 5 2.55 -1.53 -6.83
CA ALA A 5 3.17 -2.32 -5.77
C ALA A 5 3.16 -3.82 -6.12
N SER A 6 2.03 -4.34 -6.63
CA SER A 6 1.94 -5.72 -7.14
C SER A 6 2.94 -5.99 -8.28
N THR A 7 3.11 -5.03 -9.19
CA THR A 7 4.09 -5.16 -10.28
C THR A 7 5.53 -5.22 -9.77
N TYR A 8 5.87 -4.50 -8.69
CA TYR A 8 7.20 -4.56 -8.09
C TYR A 8 7.44 -5.84 -7.29
N ILE A 9 6.43 -6.36 -6.62
CA ILE A 9 6.46 -7.69 -5.98
C ILE A 9 6.79 -8.76 -7.02
N ASP A 10 6.08 -8.76 -8.15
CA ASP A 10 6.28 -9.72 -9.24
C ASP A 10 7.67 -9.61 -9.89
N GLN A 11 8.32 -8.45 -9.78
CA GLN A 11 9.69 -8.20 -10.26
C GLN A 11 10.78 -8.54 -9.22
N GLY A 12 10.40 -9.03 -8.03
CA GLY A 12 11.33 -9.29 -6.92
C GLY A 12 11.85 -8.01 -6.25
N ARG A 13 11.23 -6.86 -6.53
CA ARG A 13 11.60 -5.53 -6.03
C ARG A 13 10.82 -5.18 -4.76
N TRP A 14 10.91 -6.07 -3.77
CA TRP A 14 10.13 -6.03 -2.53
C TRP A 14 10.29 -4.72 -1.75
N LYS A 15 11.52 -4.20 -1.65
CA LYS A 15 11.79 -2.92 -0.96
C LYS A 15 11.09 -1.72 -1.60
N GLU A 16 11.04 -1.68 -2.94
CA GLU A 16 10.44 -0.58 -3.67
C GLU A 16 8.91 -0.68 -3.65
N ALA A 17 8.36 -1.90 -3.59
CA ALA A 17 6.94 -2.12 -3.34
C ALA A 17 6.53 -1.63 -1.94
N GLU A 18 7.30 -2.01 -0.92
CA GLU A 18 7.07 -1.62 0.48
C GLU A 18 7.12 -0.10 0.65
N GLU A 19 8.16 0.56 0.12
CA GLU A 19 8.34 2.01 0.23
C GLU A 19 7.22 2.79 -0.50
N LEU A 20 6.78 2.28 -1.65
CA LEU A 20 5.66 2.85 -2.41
C LEU A 20 4.34 2.71 -1.64
N ASP A 21 4.06 1.55 -1.07
CA ASP A 21 2.83 1.32 -0.32
C ASP A 21 2.78 2.15 0.97
N VAL A 22 3.91 2.34 1.66
CA VAL A 22 4.01 3.24 2.82
C VAL A 22 3.73 4.70 2.42
N GLN A 23 4.32 5.19 1.33
CA GLN A 23 4.04 6.56 0.84
C GLN A 23 2.57 6.75 0.47
N VAL A 24 1.96 5.75 -0.17
CA VAL A 24 0.54 5.78 -0.53
C VAL A 24 -0.34 5.80 0.71
N MET A 25 -0.04 4.98 1.71
CA MET A 25 -0.77 4.93 2.98
C MET A 25 -0.71 6.28 3.69
N GLU A 26 0.48 6.87 3.85
CA GLU A 26 0.66 8.17 4.49
C GLU A 26 -0.07 9.29 3.72
N THR A 27 -0.01 9.26 2.38
CA THR A 27 -0.70 10.23 1.54
C THR A 27 -2.22 10.09 1.68
N ARG A 28 -2.76 8.87 1.65
CA ARG A 28 -4.19 8.60 1.84
C ARG A 28 -4.65 9.01 3.23
N LYS A 29 -3.87 8.70 4.26
CA LYS A 29 -4.12 9.10 5.64
C LYS A 29 -4.17 10.63 5.80
N ARG A 30 -3.28 11.37 5.13
CA ARG A 30 -3.26 12.85 5.13
C ARG A 30 -4.39 13.47 4.30
N VAL A 31 -4.70 12.93 3.13
CA VAL A 31 -5.67 13.53 2.18
C VAL A 31 -7.11 13.16 2.50
N LEU A 32 -7.37 11.92 2.90
CA LEU A 32 -8.71 11.37 3.08
C LEU A 32 -9.07 11.18 4.56
N GLY A 33 -8.08 11.14 5.45
CA GLY A 33 -8.27 10.83 6.87
C GLY A 33 -8.27 9.33 7.16
N GLU A 34 -8.09 8.97 8.43
CA GLU A 34 -8.01 7.57 8.90
C GLU A 34 -9.30 6.78 8.70
N GLY A 35 -10.46 7.45 8.73
CA GLY A 35 -11.77 6.80 8.60
C GLY A 35 -12.25 6.59 7.16
N HIS A 36 -11.48 7.02 6.16
CA HIS A 36 -11.94 6.93 4.78
C HIS A 36 -11.87 5.48 4.26
N PRO A 37 -12.90 4.97 3.56
CA PRO A 37 -12.93 3.61 3.03
C PRO A 37 -11.68 3.25 2.21
N ASP A 38 -11.20 4.16 1.36
CA ASP A 38 -9.99 3.93 0.56
C ASP A 38 -8.71 3.85 1.41
N THR A 39 -8.63 4.53 2.55
CA THR A 39 -7.51 4.43 3.48
C THR A 39 -7.52 3.04 4.13
N LEU A 40 -8.69 2.58 4.59
CA LEU A 40 -8.88 1.25 5.18
C LEU A 40 -8.57 0.13 4.19
N THR A 41 -8.99 0.26 2.93
CA THR A 41 -8.66 -0.73 1.88
C THR A 41 -7.16 -0.78 1.58
N SER A 42 -6.45 0.36 1.61
CA SER A 42 -4.98 0.34 1.48
C SER A 42 -4.29 -0.33 2.65
N MET A 43 -4.73 -0.06 3.88
CA MET A 43 -4.19 -0.73 5.06
C MET A 43 -4.42 -2.24 5.03
N ALA A 44 -5.57 -2.69 4.55
CA ALA A 44 -5.88 -4.11 4.38
C ALA A 44 -4.98 -4.79 3.34
N ASN A 45 -4.72 -4.12 2.21
CA ASN A 45 -3.80 -4.63 1.19
C ASN A 45 -2.37 -4.74 1.73
N LEU A 46 -1.89 -3.72 2.46
CA LEU A 46 -0.58 -3.74 3.09
C LEU A 46 -0.45 -4.90 4.09
N ALA A 47 -1.47 -5.11 4.92
CA ALA A 47 -1.50 -6.22 5.88
C ALA A 47 -1.45 -7.59 5.18
N SER A 48 -2.09 -7.72 4.01
CA SER A 48 -2.01 -8.93 3.20
C SER A 48 -0.61 -9.15 2.65
N THR A 49 0.09 -8.10 2.20
CA THR A 49 1.46 -8.19 1.68
C THR A 49 2.47 -8.65 2.73
N TYR A 50 2.28 -8.30 4.01
CA TYR A 50 3.15 -8.78 5.11
C TYR A 50 2.74 -10.14 5.69
N SER A 51 1.57 -10.67 5.30
CA SER A 51 1.05 -11.93 5.84
C SER A 51 1.38 -13.15 4.96
N ASP A 52 2.13 -12.95 3.86
CA ASP A 52 2.62 -13.97 2.92
C ASP A 52 4.15 -14.12 3.08
#